data_AF-A0A552E2J7-F1
#
_entry.id   AF-A0A552E2J7-F1
#
_cell.length_a   1.000
_cell.length_b   1.000
_cell.length_c   1.000
_cell.angle_alpha   90.00
_cell.angle_beta   90.00
_cell.angle_gamma   90.00
#
_symmetry.space_group_name_H-M   'P 1'
#
loop_
_entity.id
_entity.type
_entity.pdbx_description
1 polymer ?
#
loop_
_entity_poly.entity_id
_entity_poly.type
_entity_poly.pdbx_seq_one_letter_code
_entity_poly.pdbx_strand_id
1 'polypeptide(L)'
;MLSLIEKLKQVKDFRKDKGKRHPLWIVLLVIILGTMLGYSGYRELGEFAKNNRHRLSQQFNIIPERVPSYSTIRRVMMGVEWQSLLKMFNEWALEEYG
;
A
#
# COMPACT_ATOMS: atom_id res chain seq x y z
N MET A 1 4.76 -15.13 13.77
CA MET A 1 3.62 -14.54 13.03
C MET A 1 4.19 -13.67 11.93
N LEU A 2 3.50 -13.53 10.80
CA LEU A 2 3.94 -12.61 9.76
C LEU A 2 3.35 -11.23 10.06
N SER A 3 4.19 -10.21 10.09
CA SER A 3 3.77 -8.81 10.15
C SER A 3 2.86 -8.45 8.97
N LEU A 4 2.09 -7.36 9.10
CA LEU A 4 1.27 -6.84 8.00
C LEU A 4 2.07 -6.67 6.72
N ILE A 5 3.30 -6.16 6.83
CA ILE A 5 4.19 -5.95 5.68
C ILE A 5 4.56 -7.28 5.01
N GLU A 6 4.82 -8.32 5.79
CA GLU A 6 5.13 -9.65 5.25
C GLU A 6 3.92 -10.28 4.55
N LYS A 7 2.71 -10.14 5.12
CA LYS A 7 1.49 -10.61 4.45
C LYS A 7 1.22 -9.79 3.16
N LEU A 8 1.44 -8.48 3.17
CA LEU A 8 1.34 -7.63 1.97
C LEU A 8 2.33 -8.01 0.87
N LYS A 9 3.54 -8.48 1.22
CA LYS A 9 4.54 -8.97 0.25
C LYS A 9 4.10 -10.25 -0.48
N GLN A 10 3.15 -11.01 0.08
CA GLN A 10 2.61 -12.22 -0.54
C GLN A 10 1.52 -11.92 -1.59
N VAL A 11 0.99 -10.69 -1.60
CA VAL A 11 -0.02 -10.30 -2.59
C VAL A 11 0.59 -10.30 -3.99
N LYS A 12 0.06 -11.16 -4.87
CA LYS A 12 0.53 -11.29 -6.26
C LYS A 12 0.39 -9.96 -7.00
N ASP A 13 1.49 -9.47 -7.56
CA ASP A 13 1.49 -8.24 -8.35
C ASP A 13 0.89 -8.49 -9.75
N PHE A 14 -0.38 -8.10 -9.91
CA PHE A 14 -1.15 -8.21 -11.16
C PHE A 14 -0.78 -7.15 -12.21
N ARG A 15 0.06 -6.16 -11.85
CA ARG A 15 0.45 -5.11 -12.79
C ARG A 15 1.43 -5.67 -13.82
N LYS A 16 1.41 -5.13 -15.04
CA LYS A 16 2.44 -5.41 -16.06
C LYS A 16 3.80 -4.89 -15.59
N ASP A 17 4.89 -5.59 -15.94
CA ASP A 17 6.25 -5.22 -15.49
C ASP A 17 6.72 -3.87 -16.02
N LYS A 18 6.29 -3.50 -17.24
CA LYS A 18 6.56 -2.18 -17.81
C LYS A 18 5.90 -1.10 -16.96
N GLY A 19 6.73 -0.28 -16.31
CA GLY A 19 6.29 0.85 -15.49
C GLY A 19 6.10 0.54 -14.00
N LYS A 20 6.52 -0.64 -13.51
CA LYS A 20 6.63 -0.91 -12.07
C LYS A 20 7.77 -0.08 -11.48
N ARG A 21 7.41 1.04 -10.84
CA ARG A 21 8.36 1.90 -10.11
C ARG A 21 8.46 1.58 -8.62
N HIS A 22 7.46 0.88 -8.08
CA HIS A 22 7.34 0.55 -6.66
C HIS A 22 6.83 -0.89 -6.53
N PRO A 23 7.33 -1.66 -5.56
CA PRO A 23 6.72 -2.93 -5.17
C PRO A 23 5.23 -2.75 -4.82
N LEU A 24 4.39 -3.75 -5.11
CA LEU A 24 2.95 -3.66 -4.85
C LEU A 24 2.66 -3.41 -3.36
N TRP A 25 3.38 -4.10 -2.47
CA TRP A 25 3.18 -3.99 -1.03
C TRP A 25 3.36 -2.56 -0.49
N ILE A 26 4.24 -1.74 -1.08
CA ILE A 26 4.38 -0.32 -0.72
C ILE A 26 3.13 0.47 -1.08
N VAL A 27 2.56 0.22 -2.27
CA VAL A 27 1.35 0.93 -2.70
C VAL A 27 0.18 0.56 -1.80
N LEU A 28 0.03 -0.74 -1.47
CA LEU A 28 -1.00 -1.22 -0.55
C LEU A 28 -0.83 -0.65 0.86
N LEU A 29 0.40 -0.61 1.38
CA LEU A 29 0.70 -0.03 2.68
C LEU A 29 0.32 1.46 2.75
N VAL A 30 0.65 2.24 1.72
CA VAL A 30 0.28 3.66 1.64
C VAL A 30 -1.24 3.83 1.59
N ILE A 31 -1.96 2.97 0.87
CA ILE A 31 -3.43 2.99 0.84
C ILE A 31 -3.98 2.71 2.25
N ILE A 32 -3.54 1.64 2.91
CA ILE A 32 -4.01 1.26 4.25
C ILE A 32 -3.75 2.38 5.26
N LEU A 33 -2.52 2.90 5.32
CA LEU A 33 -2.16 3.98 6.25
C LEU A 33 -2.96 5.25 5.99
N GLY A 34 -3.10 5.65 4.72
CA GLY A 34 -3.89 6.81 4.36
C GLY A 34 -5.36 6.63 4.74
N THR A 35 -5.95 5.46 4.45
CA THR A 35 -7.34 5.15 4.80
C THR A 35 -7.56 5.13 6.32
N MET A 36 -6.64 4.56 7.10
CA MET A 36 -6.69 4.58 8.57
C MET A 36 -6.63 6.01 9.14
N LEU A 37 -5.97 6.94 8.43
CA LEU A 37 -5.87 8.35 8.80
C LEU A 37 -7.00 9.20 8.19
N GLY A 38 -8.01 8.59 7.58
CA GLY A 38 -9.21 9.27 7.06
C GLY A 38 -9.10 9.77 5.61
N TYR A 39 -8.00 9.50 4.91
CA TYR A 39 -7.87 9.85 3.49
C TYR A 39 -8.60 8.78 2.64
N SER A 40 -9.66 9.18 1.94
CA SER A 40 -10.54 8.24 1.22
C SER A 40 -10.48 8.40 -0.30
N GLY A 41 -10.10 9.58 -0.80
CA GLY A 41 -9.95 9.85 -2.21
C GLY A 41 -8.59 9.41 -2.80
N TYR A 42 -8.56 9.03 -4.08
CA TYR A 42 -7.30 8.70 -4.77
C TYR A 42 -6.29 9.85 -4.77
N ARG A 43 -6.77 11.09 -4.92
CA ARG A 43 -5.92 12.30 -4.88
C ARG A 43 -5.40 12.55 -3.47
N GLU A 44 -6.28 12.44 -2.49
CA GLU A 44 -5.96 12.56 -1.06
C GLU A 44 -4.86 11.58 -0.65
N LEU A 45 -4.99 10.31 -1.04
CA LEU A 45 -3.98 9.27 -0.80
C LEU A 45 -2.66 9.57 -1.53
N GLY A 46 -2.72 10.12 -2.74
CA GLY A 46 -1.53 10.57 -3.48
C GLY A 46 -0.80 11.72 -2.78
N GLU A 47 -1.54 12.70 -2.28
CA GLU A 47 -0.97 13.81 -1.49
C GLU A 47 -0.46 13.32 -0.14
N PHE A 48 -1.14 12.40 0.54
CA PHE A 48 -0.65 11.74 1.75
C PHE A 48 0.73 11.10 1.51
N ALA A 49 0.88 10.33 0.42
CA ALA A 49 2.15 9.70 0.06
C ALA A 49 3.26 10.74 -0.19
N LYS A 50 2.94 11.81 -0.92
CA LYS A 50 3.87 12.90 -1.27
C LYS A 50 4.30 13.71 -0.05
N ASN A 51 3.36 14.04 0.84
CA ASN A 51 3.60 14.83 2.05
C ASN A 51 4.42 14.06 3.08
N ASN A 52 4.27 12.72 3.11
CA ASN A 52 4.99 11.86 4.04
C ASN A 52 6.21 11.16 3.41
N ARG A 53 6.63 11.51 2.19
CA ARG A 53 7.66 10.78 1.43
C ARG A 53 8.97 10.54 2.17
N HIS A 54 9.42 11.52 2.96
CA HIS A 54 10.66 11.41 3.74
C HIS A 54 10.50 10.44 4.91
N ARG A 55 9.37 10.48 5.60
CA ARG A 55 9.05 9.54 6.70
C ARG A 55 8.89 8.11 6.18
N LEU A 56 8.18 7.95 5.06
CA LEU A 56 8.01 6.66 4.40
C LEU A 56 9.36 6.10 3.92
N SER A 57 10.24 6.95 3.38
CA SER A 57 11.60 6.57 2.96
C SER A 57 12.42 6.05 4.12
N GLN A 58 12.48 6.79 5.24
CA GLN A 58 13.23 6.39 6.42
C GLN A 58 12.73 5.08 7.01
N GLN A 59 11.41 4.89 7.09
CA GLN A 59 10.82 3.73 7.75
C GLN A 59 10.85 2.46 6.88
N PHE A 60 10.65 2.58 5.57
CA PHE A 60 10.42 1.45 4.68
C PHE A 60 11.50 1.28 3.60
N ASN A 61 12.60 2.03 3.69
CA ASN A 61 13.72 2.02 2.76
C ASN A 61 13.28 2.22 1.29
N ILE A 62 12.36 3.17 1.08
CA ILE A 62 11.93 3.57 -0.27
C ILE A 62 12.66 4.84 -0.71
N ILE A 63 12.84 5.02 -2.02
CA ILE A 63 13.35 6.28 -2.57
C ILE A 63 12.26 7.36 -2.43
N PRO A 64 12.51 8.52 -1.78
CA PRO A 64 11.48 9.54 -1.53
C PRO A 64 10.76 10.04 -2.78
N GLU A 65 11.49 10.22 -3.89
CA GLU A 65 10.96 10.67 -5.19
C GLU A 65 10.12 9.57 -5.87
N ARG A 66 10.14 8.36 -5.32
CA ARG A 66 9.40 7.19 -5.79
C ARG A 66 8.37 6.77 -4.74
N VAL A 67 7.58 7.70 -4.22
CA VAL A 67 6.29 7.37 -3.60
C VAL A 67 5.21 7.17 -4.66
N PRO A 68 4.17 6.34 -4.41
CA PRO A 68 3.13 6.10 -5.39
C PRO A 68 2.29 7.36 -5.65
N SER A 69 2.14 7.71 -6.92
CA SER A 69 1.23 8.80 -7.34
C SER A 69 -0.25 8.40 -7.23
N TYR A 70 -1.16 9.38 -7.31
CA TYR A 70 -2.60 9.12 -7.39
C TYR A 70 -2.96 8.12 -8.52
N SER A 71 -2.26 8.21 -9.66
CA SER A 71 -2.51 7.35 -10.82
C SER A 71 -2.07 5.91 -10.57
N THR A 72 -0.97 5.74 -9.83
CA THR A 72 -0.48 4.44 -9.36
C THR A 72 -1.45 3.82 -8.37
N ILE A 73 -1.89 4.61 -7.39
CA ILE A 73 -2.85 4.20 -6.35
C ILE A 73 -4.16 3.76 -6.98
N ARG A 74 -4.74 4.58 -7.87
CA ARG A 74 -5.97 4.25 -8.59
C ARG A 74 -5.85 2.93 -9.36
N ARG A 75 -4.75 2.74 -10.09
CA ARG A 75 -4.52 1.50 -10.85
C ARG A 75 -4.43 0.28 -9.94
N VAL A 76 -3.79 0.42 -8.78
CA VAL A 76 -3.71 -0.67 -7.80
C VAL A 76 -5.08 -0.98 -7.21
N MET A 77 -5.82 0.03 -6.76
CA MET A 77 -7.17 -0.18 -6.21
C MET A 77 -8.15 -0.78 -7.21
N MET A 78 -8.05 -0.46 -8.50
CA MET A 78 -8.93 -1.03 -9.53
C MET A 78 -8.61 -2.48 -9.91
N GLY A 79 -7.40 -2.97 -9.64
CA GLY A 79 -6.97 -4.30 -10.09
C GLY A 79 -6.67 -5.29 -8.98
N VAL A 80 -6.60 -4.84 -7.72
CA VAL A 80 -6.39 -5.73 -6.59
C VAL A 80 -7.65 -6.57 -6.36
N GLU A 81 -7.47 -7.86 -6.07
CA GLU A 81 -8.57 -8.71 -5.63
C GLU A 81 -8.91 -8.33 -4.19
N TRP A 82 -10.00 -7.58 -4.03
CA TRP A 82 -10.35 -6.92 -2.77
C TRP A 82 -10.71 -7.90 -1.67
N GLN A 83 -11.37 -9.01 -1.99
CA GLN A 83 -11.79 -10.00 -0.98
C GLN A 83 -10.57 -10.68 -0.35
N SER A 84 -9.59 -11.05 -1.16
CA SER A 84 -8.32 -11.62 -0.69
C SER A 84 -7.54 -10.62 0.16
N LEU A 85 -7.50 -9.35 -0.23
CA LEU A 85 -6.80 -8.32 0.54
C LEU A 85 -7.47 -8.10 1.91
N LEU A 86 -8.80 -7.99 1.94
CA LEU A 86 -9.56 -7.83 3.19
C LEU A 86 -9.40 -9.03 4.11
N LYS A 87 -9.54 -10.25 3.56
CA LYS A 87 -9.36 -11.49 4.33
C LYS A 87 -7.98 -11.54 4.97
N MET A 88 -6.92 -11.31 4.18
CA MET A 88 -5.55 -11.28 4.67
C MET A 88 -5.35 -10.24 5.78
N PHE A 89 -5.89 -9.03 5.58
CA PHE A 89 -5.77 -7.95 6.57
C PHE A 89 -6.46 -8.30 7.88
N ASN A 90 -7.68 -8.85 7.82
CA ASN A 90 -8.44 -9.25 9.00
C ASN A 90 -7.80 -10.42 9.74
N GLU A 91 -7.26 -11.41 9.01
CA GLU A 91 -6.48 -12.50 9.61
C GLU A 91 -5.27 -11.97 10.36
N TRP A 92 -4.49 -11.08 9.74
CA TRP A 92 -3.36 -10.42 10.41
C TRP A 92 -3.80 -9.65 11.67
N ALA A 93 -4.88 -8.86 11.59
CA ALA A 93 -5.35 -8.06 12.71
C ALA A 93 -5.85 -8.92 13.88
N LEU A 94 -6.55 -10.02 13.59
CA LEU A 94 -7.00 -10.97 14.60
C LEU A 94 -5.83 -11.72 15.23
N GLU A 95 -4.84 -12.10 14.43
CA GLU A 95 -3.65 -12.80 14.93
C GLU A 95 -2.81 -11.92 15.88
N GLU A 96 -2.59 -10.64 15.54
CA GLU A 96 -1.73 -9.74 16.35
C GLU A 96 -2.44 -9.10 17.55
N TYR A 97 -3.76 -8.86 17.47
CA TYR A 97 -4.49 -8.06 18.46
C TYR A 97 -5.77 -8.71 19.01
N GLY A 98 -6.12 -9.92 18.57
CA GLY A 98 -7.25 -10.71 19.09
C GLY A 98 -6.84 -11.57 20.27
#